data_AF-A0A920SFV8-F1
#
_entry.id   AF-A0A920SFV8-F1
#
_cell.length_a   1.000
_cell.length_b   1.000
_cell.length_c   1.000
_cell.angle_alpha   90.00
_cell.angle_beta   90.00
_cell.angle_gamma   90.00
#
_symmetry.space_group_name_H-M   'P 1'
#
loop_
_entity.id
_entity.type
_entity.pdbx_description
1 polymer ?
#
loop_
_entity_poly.entity_id
_entity_poly.type
_entity_poly.pdbx_seq_one_letter_code
_entity_poly.pdbx_strand_id
1 'polypeptide(L)'
;MGRRLRPSANRRRGRTIDDGSSADEVGTATVHRIRPSSSSAPDFAHESERRIAELLDFYEIAWEYEPRTFVLETASDGRLRTAFTPDFYLPDHDLYLEVTTLRQSLVTRKNRKVRLLRKTHPDVRVRILYRRDLDRLRITHAA
;
A
#
# COMPACT_ATOMS: atom_id res chain seq x y z
N MET A 1 29.54 -3.09 66.86
CA MET A 1 30.74 -3.17 65.98
C MET A 1 30.64 -2.05 64.95
N GLY A 2 31.54 -1.07 64.78
CA GLY A 2 32.95 -0.97 65.15
C GLY A 2 33.83 -0.97 63.89
N ARG A 3 34.39 0.22 63.56
CA ARG A 3 35.47 0.58 62.60
C ARG A 3 34.99 1.17 61.25
N ARG A 4 35.21 2.46 60.87
CA ARG A 4 36.45 3.31 60.70
C ARG A 4 37.43 2.66 59.71
N LEU A 5 38.03 3.26 58.68
CA LEU A 5 38.42 4.65 58.31
C LEU A 5 38.77 4.73 56.80
N ARG A 6 38.90 5.97 56.30
CA ARG A 6 39.21 6.49 54.94
C ARG A 6 40.67 6.21 54.47
N PRO A 7 41.28 6.88 53.45
CA PRO A 7 40.81 7.71 52.32
C PRO A 7 41.54 7.42 50.97
N SER A 8 41.19 8.10 49.87
CA SER A 8 42.13 9.01 49.18
C SER A 8 41.47 9.74 48.01
N ALA A 9 41.64 11.06 48.03
CA ALA A 9 41.37 11.97 46.94
C ALA A 9 42.46 11.89 45.86
N ASN A 10 42.15 12.26 44.61
CA ASN A 10 42.76 13.48 44.04
C ASN A 10 42.09 13.96 42.72
N ARG A 11 41.87 15.29 42.69
CA ARG A 11 41.93 16.26 41.57
C ARG A 11 41.27 15.91 40.23
N ARG A 12 40.19 16.61 39.86
CA ARG A 12 40.18 17.98 39.27
C ARG A 12 41.03 18.14 37.99
N ARG A 13 40.36 18.14 36.85
CA ARG A 13 40.32 19.16 35.76
C ARG A 13 39.13 18.72 34.89
N GLY A 14 38.04 19.46 34.69
CA GLY A 14 37.95 20.90 34.47
C GLY A 14 38.22 21.19 32.99
N ARG A 15 37.28 20.85 32.10
CA ARG A 15 37.04 21.60 30.86
C ARG A 15 35.61 21.34 30.37
N THR A 16 34.85 22.42 30.38
CA THR A 16 33.53 22.67 29.78
C THR A 16 33.53 22.41 28.28
N ILE A 17 32.38 22.00 27.73
CA ILE A 17 31.63 22.67 26.64
C ILE A 17 30.30 21.91 26.41
N ASP A 18 29.21 22.70 26.40
CA ASP A 18 27.89 22.59 25.77
C ASP A 18 27.09 21.29 25.63
N ASP A 19 25.87 21.39 26.18
CA ASP A 19 24.57 21.29 25.50
C ASP A 19 24.33 20.18 24.47
N GLY A 20 23.45 19.26 24.86
CA GLY A 20 22.88 18.27 23.96
C GLY A 20 21.99 17.28 24.70
N SER A 21 20.82 17.74 25.13
CA SER A 21 19.72 16.93 25.62
C SER A 21 19.49 15.64 24.81
N SER A 22 19.25 14.55 25.56
CA SER A 22 18.08 13.67 25.45
C SER A 22 17.83 13.04 24.07
N ALA A 23 18.15 11.76 23.89
CA ALA A 23 17.30 10.60 24.20
C ALA A 23 16.67 10.05 22.91
N ASP A 24 16.87 8.74 22.71
CA ASP A 24 15.97 7.84 22.00
C ASP A 24 15.53 8.23 20.58
N GLU A 25 16.27 7.74 19.57
CA GLU A 25 15.64 7.26 18.33
C GLU A 25 16.24 5.91 17.93
N VAL A 26 15.74 4.88 18.61
CA VAL A 26 15.65 3.52 18.05
C VAL A 26 14.29 3.44 17.35
N GLY A 27 14.30 3.15 16.04
CA GLY A 27 13.11 2.85 15.24
C GLY A 27 12.76 3.98 14.28
N THR A 28 12.75 3.80 12.96
CA THR A 28 12.08 2.71 12.27
C THR A 28 12.79 2.45 10.94
N ALA A 29 13.40 1.28 10.81
CA ALA A 29 13.63 0.71 9.49
C ALA A 29 12.26 0.42 8.89
N THR A 30 11.70 1.33 8.10
CA THR A 30 10.40 1.10 7.46
C THR A 30 10.60 0.14 6.29
N VAL A 31 10.37 -1.11 6.63
CA VAL A 31 10.23 -2.31 5.82
C VAL A 31 9.71 -2.00 4.40
N HIS A 32 10.61 -1.92 3.43
CA HIS A 32 10.28 -2.19 2.03
C HIS A 32 9.89 -3.67 1.91
N ARG A 33 8.64 -4.00 2.22
CA ARG A 33 8.11 -5.36 2.02
C ARG A 33 8.01 -5.61 0.52
N ILE A 34 9.13 -6.05 -0.05
CA ILE A 34 9.34 -6.45 -1.44
C ILE A 34 8.75 -5.43 -2.42
N ARG A 35 9.44 -4.30 -2.59
CA ARG A 35 9.46 -3.70 -3.93
C ARG A 35 10.01 -4.80 -4.85
N PRO A 36 9.29 -5.29 -5.89
CA PRO A 36 10.01 -5.95 -6.96
C PRO A 36 11.04 -4.92 -7.44
N SER A 37 12.31 -5.30 -7.36
CA SER A 37 13.44 -4.51 -7.77
C SER A 37 13.47 -4.39 -9.30
N SER A 38 12.47 -3.73 -9.88
CA SER A 38 12.46 -3.27 -11.26
C SER A 38 12.29 -1.77 -11.24
N SER A 39 13.40 -1.10 -11.51
CA SER A 39 13.59 0.35 -11.65
C SER A 39 12.87 0.92 -12.89
N SER A 40 11.55 0.70 -12.98
CA SER A 40 10.64 1.38 -13.89
C SER A 40 9.22 1.17 -13.35
N ALA A 41 8.50 2.26 -13.08
CA ALA A 41 7.07 2.17 -12.79
C ALA A 41 6.36 1.41 -13.93
N PRO A 42 5.35 0.57 -13.65
CA PRO A 42 4.64 -0.16 -14.68
C PRO A 42 4.02 0.80 -15.71
N ASP A 43 3.96 0.35 -16.96
CA ASP A 43 3.27 1.07 -18.03
C ASP A 43 1.76 0.96 -17.82
N PHE A 44 1.21 1.92 -17.07
CA PHE A 44 -0.23 2.01 -16.81
C PHE A 44 -1.03 2.18 -18.10
N ALA A 45 -2.12 1.44 -18.25
CA ALA A 45 -3.02 1.55 -19.39
C ALA A 45 -3.73 2.92 -19.44
N HIS A 46 -3.97 3.53 -18.27
CA HIS A 46 -4.63 4.82 -18.14
C HIS A 46 -3.99 5.74 -17.10
N GLU A 47 -4.04 7.07 -17.32
CA GLU A 47 -3.50 8.09 -16.40
C GLU A 47 -4.08 7.97 -14.98
N SER A 48 -5.34 7.53 -14.86
CA SER A 48 -5.97 7.30 -13.56
C SER A 48 -5.35 6.19 -12.74
N GLU A 49 -4.85 5.13 -13.39
CA GLU A 49 -4.18 4.04 -12.68
C GLU A 49 -2.84 4.54 -12.15
N ARG A 50 -2.09 5.31 -12.94
CA ARG A 50 -0.88 6.00 -12.46
C ARG A 50 -1.17 6.87 -11.23
N ARG A 51 -2.22 7.70 -11.30
CA ARG A 51 -2.62 8.59 -10.20
C ARG A 51 -3.06 7.82 -8.94
N ILE A 52 -3.55 6.59 -9.11
CA ILE A 52 -3.86 5.67 -8.00
C ILE A 52 -2.59 5.09 -7.40
N ALA A 53 -1.68 4.60 -8.24
CA ALA A 53 -0.38 4.09 -7.79
C ALA A 53 0.38 5.15 -6.99
N GLU A 54 0.46 6.39 -7.49
CA GLU A 54 1.06 7.52 -6.77
C GLU A 54 0.40 7.79 -5.40
N LEU A 55 -0.93 7.63 -5.31
CA LEU A 55 -1.66 7.82 -4.06
C LEU A 55 -1.38 6.69 -3.07
N LEU A 56 -1.34 5.45 -3.55
CA LEU A 56 -0.99 4.28 -2.73
C LEU A 56 0.46 4.39 -2.22
N ASP A 57 1.39 4.82 -3.09
CA ASP A 57 2.77 5.12 -2.72
C ASP A 57 2.86 6.23 -1.66
N PHE A 58 2.10 7.31 -1.83
CA PHE A 58 2.07 8.42 -0.86
C PHE A 58 1.60 7.99 0.53
N TYR A 59 0.63 7.09 0.62
CA TYR A 59 0.15 6.52 1.88
C TYR A 59 0.95 5.28 2.32
N GLU A 60 2.06 4.96 1.65
CA GLU A 60 2.91 3.80 1.92
C GLU A 60 2.15 2.46 1.93
N ILE A 61 1.09 2.35 1.12
CA ILE A 61 0.30 1.13 0.97
C ILE A 61 0.97 0.24 -0.07
N ALA A 62 1.34 -0.99 0.28
CA ALA A 62 1.89 -1.95 -0.67
C ALA A 62 0.85 -2.32 -1.75
N TRP A 63 1.29 -2.35 -3.01
CA TRP A 63 0.43 -2.68 -4.15
C TRP A 63 1.14 -3.43 -5.28
N GLU A 64 0.36 -4.19 -6.05
CA GLU A 64 0.76 -4.87 -7.29
C GLU A 64 -0.19 -4.45 -8.44
N TYR A 65 0.34 -4.20 -9.63
CA TYR A 65 -0.44 -3.83 -10.83
C TYR A 65 -0.75 -5.06 -11.69
N GLU A 66 -2.01 -5.20 -12.13
CA GLU A 66 -2.53 -6.34 -12.90
C GLU A 66 -2.03 -7.73 -12.40
N PRO A 67 -2.14 -8.02 -11.09
CA PRO A 67 -1.42 -9.12 -10.44
C PRO A 67 -1.91 -10.51 -10.86
N ARG A 68 -3.18 -10.62 -11.24
CA ARG A 68 -3.81 -11.91 -11.55
C ARG A 68 -5.02 -11.75 -12.44
N THR A 69 -5.12 -12.66 -13.42
CA THR A 69 -6.33 -12.83 -14.23
C THR A 69 -7.20 -13.96 -13.68
N PHE A 70 -8.48 -13.68 -13.44
CA PHE A 70 -9.49 -14.64 -13.00
C PHE A 70 -10.35 -15.08 -14.17
N VAL A 71 -10.43 -16.39 -14.40
CA VAL A 71 -11.37 -16.98 -15.34
C VAL A 71 -12.77 -16.96 -14.73
N LEU A 72 -13.72 -16.32 -15.41
CA LEU A 72 -15.09 -16.13 -14.92
C LEU A 72 -16.10 -17.03 -15.62
N GLU A 73 -15.88 -17.35 -16.89
CA GLU A 73 -16.77 -18.23 -17.65
C GLU A 73 -15.98 -18.96 -18.74
N THR A 74 -16.22 -20.27 -18.84
CA THR A 74 -15.71 -21.15 -19.90
C THR A 74 -16.89 -21.73 -20.67
N ALA A 75 -16.74 -21.88 -21.98
CA ALA A 75 -17.71 -22.57 -22.82
C ALA A 75 -17.69 -24.08 -22.57
N SER A 76 -18.70 -24.79 -23.07
CA SER A 76 -18.81 -26.25 -22.96
C SER A 76 -17.67 -27.00 -23.66
N ASP A 77 -17.00 -26.37 -24.62
CA ASP A 77 -15.80 -26.88 -25.31
C ASP A 77 -14.49 -26.51 -24.59
N GLY A 78 -14.57 -25.91 -23.40
CA GLY A 78 -13.41 -25.49 -22.61
C GLY A 78 -12.80 -24.15 -23.01
N ARG A 79 -13.34 -23.46 -24.04
CA ARG A 79 -12.82 -22.14 -24.45
C ARG A 79 -13.13 -21.05 -23.42
N LEU A 80 -12.17 -20.16 -23.17
CA LEU A 80 -12.33 -19.00 -22.29
C LEU A 80 -13.35 -18.02 -22.90
N ARG A 81 -14.46 -17.76 -22.21
CA ARG A 81 -15.46 -16.78 -22.64
C ARG A 81 -15.27 -15.42 -21.98
N THR A 82 -14.95 -15.42 -20.70
CA THR A 82 -14.80 -14.17 -19.94
C THR A 82 -13.77 -14.35 -18.84
N ALA A 83 -12.87 -13.38 -18.76
CA ALA A 83 -11.93 -13.21 -17.68
C ALA A 83 -11.98 -11.78 -17.11
N PHE A 84 -11.42 -11.64 -15.93
CA PHE A 84 -11.32 -10.39 -15.20
C PHE A 84 -9.94 -10.27 -14.57
N THR A 85 -9.26 -9.17 -14.87
CA THR A 85 -7.93 -8.83 -14.34
C THR A 85 -8.11 -7.54 -13.57
N PRO A 86 -8.02 -7.55 -12.23
CA PRO A 86 -8.13 -6.34 -11.44
C PRO A 86 -6.93 -5.43 -11.71
N ASP A 87 -7.17 -4.11 -11.69
CA ASP A 87 -6.12 -3.12 -11.93
C ASP A 87 -5.03 -3.16 -10.84
N PHE A 88 -5.40 -3.37 -9.56
CA PHE A 88 -4.46 -3.48 -8.44
C PHE A 88 -4.78 -4.59 -7.44
N TYR A 89 -3.77 -5.05 -6.70
CA TYR A 89 -3.92 -5.83 -5.46
C TYR A 89 -3.16 -5.16 -4.32
N LEU A 90 -3.75 -5.16 -3.13
CA LEU A 90 -3.16 -4.66 -1.90
C LEU A 90 -2.87 -5.85 -0.97
N PRO A 91 -1.62 -6.36 -0.90
CA PRO A 91 -1.29 -7.59 -0.18
C PRO A 91 -1.61 -7.54 1.31
N ASP A 92 -1.30 -6.42 1.97
CA ASP A 92 -1.52 -6.27 3.42
C ASP A 92 -3.02 -6.27 3.79
N HIS A 93 -3.87 -5.98 2.82
CA HIS A 93 -5.32 -5.93 2.99
C HIS A 93 -6.03 -7.08 2.30
N ASP A 94 -5.29 -7.96 1.62
CA ASP A 94 -5.79 -9.01 0.72
C ASP A 94 -7.01 -8.54 -0.10
N LEU A 95 -6.81 -7.46 -0.84
CA LEU A 95 -7.88 -6.73 -1.52
C LEU A 95 -7.49 -6.39 -2.95
N TYR A 96 -8.32 -6.80 -3.91
CA TYR A 96 -8.22 -6.36 -5.30
C TYR A 96 -9.00 -5.06 -5.51
N LEU A 97 -8.40 -4.11 -6.23
CA LEU A 97 -9.03 -2.86 -6.63
C LEU A 97 -9.19 -2.81 -8.14
N GLU A 98 -10.37 -2.34 -8.55
CA GLU A 98 -10.70 -2.06 -9.93
C GLU A 98 -10.95 -0.56 -10.07
N VAL A 99 -10.06 0.16 -10.74
CA VAL A 99 -10.18 1.58 -11.02
C VAL A 99 -11.21 1.79 -12.12
N THR A 100 -12.14 2.72 -11.90
CA THR A 100 -13.06 3.14 -12.96
C THR A 100 -13.07 4.67 -13.09
N THR A 101 -12.63 5.11 -14.28
CA THR A 101 -12.75 6.50 -14.75
C THR A 101 -13.93 6.73 -15.66
N LEU A 102 -14.64 5.65 -15.99
CA LEU A 102 -15.49 5.59 -17.16
C LEU A 102 -16.91 6.10 -16.87
N ARG A 103 -17.60 6.58 -17.92
CA ARG A 103 -19.02 6.96 -17.88
C ARG A 103 -19.88 5.77 -17.41
N GLN A 104 -21.02 6.06 -16.76
CA GLN A 104 -21.90 5.06 -16.10
C GLN A 104 -22.19 3.78 -16.91
N SER A 105 -22.25 3.85 -18.26
CA SER A 105 -22.51 2.68 -19.11
C SER A 105 -21.42 1.60 -19.07
N LEU A 106 -20.15 1.98 -18.90
CA LEU A 106 -19.02 1.04 -18.83
C LEU A 106 -18.88 0.42 -17.43
N VAL A 107 -19.37 1.11 -16.40
CA VAL A 107 -19.52 0.58 -15.03
C VAL A 107 -20.44 -0.62 -15.02
N THR A 108 -21.50 -0.67 -15.84
CA THR A 108 -22.41 -1.82 -15.92
C THR A 108 -21.68 -3.10 -16.36
N ARG A 109 -20.77 -3.02 -17.35
CA ARG A 109 -19.98 -4.17 -17.80
C ARG A 109 -18.97 -4.63 -16.75
N LYS A 110 -18.23 -3.70 -16.13
CA LYS A 110 -17.31 -4.01 -15.01
C LYS A 110 -18.09 -4.63 -13.83
N ASN A 111 -19.25 -4.07 -13.47
CA ASN A 111 -20.12 -4.61 -12.42
C ASN A 111 -20.63 -6.02 -12.73
N ARG A 112 -20.96 -6.32 -14.00
CA ARG A 112 -21.33 -7.69 -14.38
C ARG A 112 -20.17 -8.66 -14.18
N LYS A 113 -18.95 -8.28 -14.57
CA LYS A 113 -17.75 -9.10 -14.33
C LYS A 113 -17.47 -9.29 -12.83
N VAL A 114 -17.55 -8.23 -12.03
CA VAL A 114 -17.36 -8.31 -10.56
C VAL A 114 -18.43 -9.18 -9.89
N ARG A 115 -19.68 -9.08 -10.32
CA ARG A 115 -20.76 -9.97 -9.82
C ARG A 115 -20.49 -11.42 -10.18
N LEU A 116 -19.94 -11.69 -11.36
CA LEU A 116 -19.59 -13.04 -11.79
C LEU A 116 -18.35 -13.55 -11.03
N LEU A 117 -17.34 -12.71 -10.82
CA LEU A 117 -16.18 -13.01 -9.98
C LEU A 117 -16.61 -13.44 -8.58
N ARG A 118 -17.50 -12.68 -7.93
CA ARG A 118 -18.01 -13.03 -6.60
C ARG A 118 -18.80 -14.35 -6.57
N LYS A 119 -19.31 -14.80 -7.71
CA LYS A 119 -19.99 -16.10 -7.83
C LYS A 119 -19.00 -17.25 -8.05
N THR A 120 -17.97 -17.05 -8.86
CA THR A 120 -17.02 -18.11 -9.24
C THR A 120 -15.79 -18.18 -8.33
N HIS A 121 -15.43 -17.08 -7.68
CA HIS A 121 -14.32 -16.91 -6.75
C HIS A 121 -14.80 -16.14 -5.50
N PRO A 122 -15.59 -16.77 -4.61
CA PRO A 122 -16.24 -16.09 -3.48
C PRO A 122 -15.29 -15.60 -2.40
N ASP A 123 -14.10 -16.18 -2.33
CA ASP A 123 -12.98 -15.82 -1.46
C ASP A 123 -12.25 -14.55 -1.93
N VAL A 124 -12.38 -14.19 -3.21
CA VAL A 124 -11.70 -13.02 -3.78
C VAL A 124 -12.42 -11.73 -3.38
N ARG A 125 -11.74 -10.91 -2.57
CA ARG A 125 -12.24 -9.59 -2.19
C ARG A 125 -11.88 -8.56 -3.25
N VAL A 126 -12.91 -7.99 -3.89
CA VAL A 126 -12.76 -6.93 -4.91
C VAL A 126 -13.62 -5.71 -4.61
N ARG A 127 -13.04 -4.52 -4.79
CA ARG A 127 -13.73 -3.22 -4.70
C ARG A 127 -13.51 -2.41 -5.98
N ILE A 128 -14.56 -1.70 -6.40
CA ILE A 128 -14.49 -0.74 -7.50
C ILE A 128 -14.24 0.64 -6.91
N LEU A 129 -13.24 1.34 -7.44
CA LEU A 129 -12.83 2.68 -7.01
C LEU A 129 -13.19 3.69 -8.10
N TYR A 130 -14.04 4.66 -7.77
CA TYR A 130 -14.45 5.69 -8.74
C TYR A 130 -13.46 6.86 -8.68
N ARG A 131 -13.13 7.44 -9.85
CA ARG A 131 -12.29 8.66 -9.92
C ARG A 131 -12.76 9.77 -8.97
N ARG A 132 -14.09 9.92 -8.81
CA ARG A 132 -14.70 10.91 -7.90
C ARG A 132 -14.37 10.68 -6.43
N ASP A 133 -14.18 9.43 -6.01
CA ASP A 133 -13.81 9.11 -4.62
C ASP A 133 -12.38 9.56 -4.33
N LEU A 134 -11.52 9.58 -5.35
CA LEU A 134 -10.14 10.06 -5.26
C LEU A 134 -10.02 11.57 -5.17
N ASP A 135 -10.88 12.29 -5.90
CA ASP A 135 -10.90 13.75 -5.83
C ASP A 135 -11.38 14.21 -4.44
N ARG A 136 -12.21 13.41 -3.75
CA ARG A 136 -12.61 13.68 -2.35
C ARG A 136 -11.47 13.44 -1.34
N LEU A 137 -10.64 12.42 -1.55
CA LEU A 137 -9.48 12.13 -0.69
C LEU A 137 -8.39 13.23 -0.75
N ARG A 138 -8.34 14.02 -1.82
CA ARG A 138 -7.39 15.15 -1.96
C ARG A 138 -7.74 16.39 -1.15
N ILE A 139 -9.00 16.56 -0.73
CA ILE A 139 -9.46 17.81 -0.09
C ILE A 139 -9.15 17.83 1.42
N THR A 140 -8.82 16.69 2.04
CA THR A 140 -8.64 16.62 3.51
C THR A 140 -7.21 16.90 3.98
N HIS A 141 -6.21 16.98 3.09
CA HIS A 141 -4.81 17.28 3.43
C HIS A 141 -4.30 18.63 2.88
N ALA A 142 -5.21 19.57 2.64
CA ALA A 142 -4.89 20.97 2.36
C ALA A 142 -5.70 21.88 3.30
N ALA A 143 -5.37 21.83 4.59
CA ALA A 143 -5.82 22.78 5.61
C ALA A 143 -4.74 22.91 6.69
#